data_AF-M1UK87-F1
#
_entry.id   AF-M1UK87-F1
#
_cell.length_a   1.000
_cell.length_b   1.000
_cell.length_c   1.000
_cell.angle_alpha   90.00
_cell.angle_beta   90.00
_cell.angle_gamma   90.00
#
_symmetry.space_group_name_H-M   'P 1'
#
loop_
_entity.id
_entity.type
_entity.pdbx_description
1 polymer ?
#
loop_
_entity_poly.entity_id
_entity_poly.type
_entity_poly.pdbx_seq_one_letter_code
_entity_poly.pdbx_strand_id
1 'polypeptide(L)' 'MGNKALKVRKKLESGKVKKKCCRDNPRCSSCPTVAHRLRKEQALTLDDAALLKALKHARRW' A
#
# COMPACT_ATOMS: atom_id res chain seq x y z
N MET A 1 -15.22 -8.29 8.51
CA MET A 1 -13.86 -8.11 7.94
C MET A 1 -13.91 -7.15 6.74
N GLY A 2 -13.97 -5.83 6.92
CA GLY A 2 -14.31 -4.97 5.76
C GLY A 2 -14.05 -3.48 5.93
N ASN A 3 -12.79 -3.07 6.00
CA ASN A 3 -12.50 -1.63 5.97
C ASN A 3 -11.05 -1.28 5.57
N LYS A 4 -10.10 -2.18 5.80
CA LYS A 4 -8.67 -1.89 5.57
C LYS A 4 -8.26 -2.04 4.10
N ALA A 5 -8.73 -3.09 3.42
CA ALA A 5 -8.44 -3.32 2.00
C ALA A 5 -9.03 -2.20 1.12
N LEU A 6 -10.31 -1.88 1.29
CA LEU A 6 -10.98 -0.76 0.59
C LEU A 6 -10.28 0.59 0.82
N LYS A 7 -9.87 0.92 2.05
CA LYS A 7 -9.11 2.14 2.34
C LYS A 7 -7.75 2.17 1.63
N VAL A 8 -7.12 1.02 1.40
CA VAL A 8 -5.84 0.92 0.69
C VAL A 8 -6.05 1.06 -0.82
N ARG A 9 -7.08 0.41 -1.39
CA ARG A 9 -7.45 0.58 -2.81
C ARG A 9 -7.75 2.04 -3.13
N LYS A 10 -8.64 2.67 -2.36
CA LYS A 10 -8.98 4.10 -2.53
C LYS A 10 -7.76 5.02 -2.41
N LYS A 11 -6.81 4.70 -1.52
CA LYS A 11 -5.56 5.47 -1.39
C LYS A 11 -4.65 5.27 -2.60
N LEU A 12 -4.49 4.04 -3.08
CA LEU A 12 -3.70 3.72 -4.28
C LEU A 12 -4.27 4.39 -5.53
N GLU A 13 -5.59 4.33 -5.71
CA GLU A 13 -6.34 4.99 -6.78
C GLU A 13 -6.20 6.50 -6.71
N SER A 14 -6.37 7.10 -5.52
CA SER A 14 -6.20 8.55 -5.34
C SER A 14 -4.78 9.04 -5.62
N GLY A 15 -3.81 8.12 -5.59
CA GLY A 15 -2.38 8.41 -5.74
C GLY A 15 -1.78 9.32 -4.68
N LYS A 16 -2.52 9.64 -3.62
CA LYS A 16 -2.10 10.54 -2.54
C LYS A 16 -1.05 9.87 -1.66
N VAL A 17 0.20 10.20 -1.91
CA VAL A 17 1.37 9.74 -1.14
C VAL A 17 2.11 10.92 -0.51
N LYS A 18 2.90 10.64 0.52
CA LYS A 18 3.83 11.64 1.08
C LYS A 18 4.86 12.05 0.03
N LYS A 19 5.35 13.29 0.13
CA LYS A 19 6.43 13.81 -0.73
C LYS A 19 7.75 13.03 -0.59
N LYS A 20 8.06 12.56 0.63
CA LYS A 20 9.28 11.79 0.94
C LYS A 20 8.99 10.45 1.60
N CYS A 21 9.89 9.49 1.38
CA CYS A 21 9.88 8.21 2.09
C CYS A 21 10.08 8.44 3.60
N CYS A 22 9.26 7.79 4.43
CA CYS A 22 9.36 7.94 5.89
C CYS A 22 10.56 7.19 6.49
N ARG A 23 11.18 6.25 5.76
CA ARG A 23 12.30 5.40 6.20
C ARG A 23 12.05 4.55 7.46
N ASP A 24 10.86 4.62 8.05
CA ASP A 24 10.44 3.75 9.17
C ASP A 24 10.39 2.26 8.76
N ASN A 25 10.57 1.37 9.74
CA ASN A 25 10.31 -0.06 9.60
C ASN A 25 9.31 -0.54 10.68
N PRO A 26 8.04 -0.80 10.33
CA PRO A 26 7.46 -0.82 8.99
C PRO A 26 7.09 0.58 8.46
N ARG A 27 7.30 0.83 7.16
CA ARG A 27 6.94 2.08 6.46
C ARG A 27 5.44 2.38 6.61
N CYS A 28 5.09 3.67 6.59
CA CYS A 28 3.70 4.11 6.65
C CYS A 28 2.93 3.78 5.36
N SER A 29 1.60 3.60 5.46
CA SER A 29 0.74 3.24 4.30
C SER A 29 0.68 4.30 3.19
N SER A 30 1.01 5.56 3.49
CA SER A 30 1.10 6.66 2.54
C SER A 30 2.52 6.92 2.03
N CYS A 31 3.48 6.03 2.33
CA CYS A 31 4.85 6.19 1.88
C CYS A 31 4.92 6.04 0.34
N PRO A 32 5.61 6.95 -0.38
CA PRO A 32 5.73 6.88 -1.84
C PRO A 32 6.33 5.55 -2.30
N THR A 33 7.29 5.01 -1.56
CA THR A 33 7.89 3.69 -1.83
C THR A 33 6.88 2.55 -1.70
N VAL A 34 6.00 2.60 -0.69
CA VAL A 34 4.96 1.58 -0.48
C VAL A 34 3.94 1.61 -1.62
N ALA A 35 3.50 2.81 -2.01
CA ALA A 35 2.57 2.96 -3.13
C ALA A 35 3.19 2.51 -4.47
N HIS A 36 4.46 2.82 -4.72
CA HIS A 36 5.16 2.37 -5.92
C HIS A 36 5.26 0.84 -5.98
N ARG A 37 5.60 0.18 -4.86
CA ARG A 37 5.64 -1.30 -4.78
C ARG A 37 4.26 -1.92 -5.02
N LEU A 38 3.22 -1.40 -4.37
CA LEU A 38 1.85 -1.88 -4.56
C LEU A 38 1.36 -1.71 -6.00
N ARG A 39 1.77 -0.63 -6.70
CA ARG A 39 1.48 -0.48 -8.13
C ARG A 39 2.22 -1.49 -8.99
N LYS A 40 3.50 -1.74 -8.69
CA LYS A 40 4.32 -2.75 -9.39
C LYS A 40 3.74 -4.16 -9.24
N GLU A 41 3.20 -4.48 -8.07
CA GLU A 41 2.52 -5.75 -7.78
C GLU A 41 1.07 -5.79 -8.28
N GLN A 42 0.62 -4.77 -9.04
CA GLN A 42 -0.77 -4.66 -9.53
C GLN A 42 -1.81 -4.87 -8.42
N ALA A 43 -1.55 -4.33 -7.22
CA ALA A 43 -2.35 -4.63 -6.03
C ALA A 43 -3.84 -4.24 -6.14
N LEU A 44 -4.21 -3.42 -7.14
CA LEU A 44 -5.61 -3.08 -7.46
C LEU A 44 -6.39 -4.24 -8.08
N THR A 45 -5.72 -5.19 -8.76
CA THR A 45 -6.36 -6.37 -9.38
C THR A 45 -6.39 -7.58 -8.45
N LEU A 46 -5.64 -7.55 -7.35
CA LEU A 46 -5.60 -8.60 -6.34
C LEU A 46 -6.91 -8.68 -5.54
N ASP A 47 -7.18 -9.83 -4.93
CA ASP A 47 -8.22 -10.01 -3.92
C ASP A 47 -7.88 -9.25 -2.63
N ASP A 48 -8.86 -9.06 -1.75
CA ASP A 48 -8.65 -8.28 -0.52
C ASP A 48 -7.62 -8.93 0.44
N ALA A 49 -7.53 -10.26 0.43
CA ALA A 49 -6.57 -10.99 1.26
C ALA A 49 -5.14 -10.83 0.73
N ALA A 50 -4.90 -10.98 -0.58
CA ALA A 50 -3.57 -10.76 -1.16
C ALA A 50 -3.20 -9.27 -1.13
N LEU A 51 -4.13 -8.34 -1.30
CA LEU A 51 -3.84 -6.90 -1.12
C LEU A 51 -3.30 -6.59 0.29
N LEU A 52 -3.87 -7.19 1.33
CA LEU A 52 -3.38 -7.00 2.69
C LEU A 52 -2.01 -7.67 2.92
N LYS A 53 -1.73 -8.80 2.26
CA LYS A 53 -0.40 -9.45 2.28
C LYS A 53 0.64 -8.58 1.55
N ALA A 54 0.33 -8.14 0.34
CA ALA A 54 1.12 -7.21 -0.46
C ALA A 54 1.42 -5.92 0.32
N LEU A 55 0.42 -5.34 1.02
CA LEU A 55 0.64 -4.18 1.88
C LEU A 55 1.61 -4.46 3.02
N LYS A 56 1.51 -5.62 3.69
CA LYS A 56 2.46 -5.98 4.77
C LYS A 56 3.88 -6.13 4.22
N HIS A 57 4.02 -6.76 3.05
CA HIS A 57 5.29 -6.94 2.37
C HIS A 57 5.89 -5.59 1.93
N ALA A 58 5.13 -4.78 1.22
CA ALA A 58 5.55 -3.46 0.74
C ALA A 58 6.01 -2.52 1.87
N ARG A 59 5.45 -2.68 3.08
CA ARG A 59 5.79 -1.86 4.26
C ARG A 59 7.05 -2.32 4.99
N ARG A 60 7.43 -3.60 4.92
CA ARG A 60 8.61 -4.13 5.63
C ARG A 60 9.82 -4.07 4.70
N TRP A 61 10.77 -3.20 5.01
CA TRP A 61 12.15 -3.26 4.51
C TRP A 61 13.04 -2.29 5.27
#